data_AF-A0A1H0GCJ7-F1
#
_entry.id   AF-A0A1H0GCJ7-F1
#
_cell.length_a   1.000
_cell.length_b   1.000
_cell.length_c   1.000
_cell.angle_alpha   90.00
_cell.angle_beta   90.00
_cell.angle_gamma   90.00
#
_symmetry.space_group_name_H-M   'P 1'
#
loop_
_entity.id
_entity.type
_entity.pdbx_description
1 polymer ?
#
loop_
_entity_poly.entity_id
_entity_poly.type
_entity_poly.pdbx_seq_one_letter_code
_entity_poly.pdbx_strand_id
1 'polypeptide(L)'
;MEALDRLYRSLDARPRPEDVAVLVLEVNRSLTRRERAVIGNVAGHASRWQGFSGMSDDYARPVGAARQVAATRRLFDVDAAVDTEDPVSVLEFAELAGAGIGWDPEHTDFLADRLNREAREAAGVELSKRQYNRRFRMLRRLSAKADRLGRAQRLRSATLLASAGFVDVIDRERFGADVDAACFVAYFTARRKLRREFSLTGRENPFDQVADVLFARCRARADTDWAMIALAHPVWDVLRHLSADQLGELLGRWSAATRSLAAVLDGVWRSSDIDRATMVVRSGVDSSTWNAFAGAYNAARAAWISCLHAAGLSSLLDDAWPGKAMRVMAADLVAWHGGLHPDTSVWARLPLPWEVLDGTAACTRADVEAACREHGVDPERAGWTAPREHGAIARFRPTPELVHGVSVSDPLWGMVLRRAHVFSGKAVRAEVLGGQNTLG
;
A
#
# COMPACT_ATOMS: atom_id res chain seq x y z
N MET A 1 -10.52 -15.04 23.44
CA MET A 1 -11.18 -14.71 22.17
C MET A 1 -10.93 -13.25 21.80
N GLU A 2 -11.19 -12.29 22.69
CA GLU A 2 -10.98 -10.86 22.40
C GLU A 2 -9.54 -10.48 21.98
N ALA A 3 -8.51 -11.00 22.65
CA ALA A 3 -7.11 -10.71 22.28
C ALA A 3 -6.72 -11.29 20.91
N LEU A 4 -7.22 -12.48 20.56
CA LEU A 4 -7.01 -13.09 19.24
C LEU A 4 -7.71 -12.28 18.14
N ASP A 5 -8.90 -11.75 18.43
CA ASP A 5 -9.62 -10.88 17.50
C ASP A 5 -8.90 -9.55 17.26
N ARG A 6 -8.34 -8.97 18.32
CA ARG A 6 -7.48 -7.77 18.20
C ARG A 6 -6.21 -8.08 17.39
N LEU A 7 -5.60 -9.25 17.62
CA LEU A 7 -4.45 -9.70 16.85
C LEU A 7 -4.80 -9.91 15.37
N TYR A 8 -5.95 -10.52 15.07
CA TYR A 8 -6.44 -10.68 13.70
C TYR A 8 -6.72 -9.33 13.02
N ARG A 9 -7.39 -8.39 13.71
CA ARG A 9 -7.62 -7.03 13.18
C ARG A 9 -6.33 -6.26 12.89
N SER A 10 -5.22 -6.62 13.54
CA SER A 10 -3.90 -6.01 13.25
C SER A 10 -3.43 -6.27 11.82
N LEU A 11 -3.96 -7.28 11.13
CA LEU A 11 -3.65 -7.58 9.72
C LEU A 11 -4.16 -6.51 8.75
N ASP A 12 -5.24 -5.80 9.09
CA ASP A 12 -5.80 -4.71 8.27
C ASP A 12 -5.51 -3.31 8.84
N ALA A 13 -5.16 -3.23 10.14
CA ALA A 13 -4.76 -2.00 10.81
C ALA A 13 -3.24 -1.74 10.70
N ARG A 14 -2.77 -0.69 11.37
CA ARG A 14 -1.36 -0.26 11.42
C ARG A 14 -0.86 -0.03 12.86
N PRO A 15 -1.07 -0.97 13.81
CA PRO A 15 -0.57 -0.81 15.16
C PRO A 15 0.96 -0.82 15.20
N ARG A 16 1.54 -0.29 16.28
CA ARG A 16 2.98 -0.39 16.50
C ARG A 16 3.34 -1.85 16.83
N PRO A 17 4.52 -2.35 16.41
CA PRO A 17 4.98 -3.70 16.76
C PRO A 17 4.96 -3.98 18.27
N GLU A 18 5.18 -2.96 19.10
CA GLU A 18 5.09 -3.03 20.56
C GLU A 18 3.70 -3.43 21.03
N ASP A 19 2.66 -2.81 20.46
CA ASP A 19 1.27 -3.09 20.80
C ASP A 19 0.87 -4.50 20.35
N VAL A 20 1.41 -4.95 19.21
CA VAL A 20 1.23 -6.33 18.74
C VAL A 20 1.98 -7.33 19.62
N ALA A 21 3.18 -6.99 20.11
CA ALA A 21 3.90 -7.84 21.05
C ALA A 21 3.13 -8.07 22.37
N VAL A 22 2.39 -7.07 22.84
CA VAL A 22 1.46 -7.23 23.98
C VAL A 22 0.39 -8.28 23.65
N LEU A 23 -0.26 -8.17 22.49
CA LEU A 23 -1.28 -9.13 22.04
C LEU A 23 -0.71 -10.54 21.88
N VAL A 24 0.52 -10.68 21.39
CA VAL A 24 1.22 -11.98 21.28
C VAL A 24 1.39 -12.63 22.65
N LEU A 25 1.77 -11.85 23.69
CA LEU A 25 1.90 -12.37 25.06
C LEU A 25 0.56 -12.81 25.66
N GLU A 26 -0.53 -12.10 25.33
CA GLU A 26 -1.89 -12.43 25.79
C GLU A 26 -2.45 -13.70 25.12
N VAL A 27 -2.24 -13.83 23.80
CA VAL A 27 -2.78 -14.91 22.98
C VAL A 27 -1.96 -16.20 23.15
N ASN A 28 -0.63 -16.11 23.08
CA ASN A 28 0.23 -17.29 23.10
C ASN A 28 0.66 -17.68 24.52
N ARG A 29 -0.19 -18.48 25.17
CA ARG A 29 0.07 -18.96 26.54
C ARG A 29 1.19 -19.99 26.63
N SER A 30 1.59 -20.60 25.52
CA SER A 30 2.60 -21.68 25.48
C SER A 30 4.05 -21.19 25.41
N LEU A 31 4.27 -19.87 25.38
CA LEU A 31 5.62 -19.29 25.31
C LEU A 31 6.50 -19.73 26.50
N THR A 32 7.76 -20.07 26.23
CA THR A 32 8.71 -20.36 27.30
C THR A 32 9.07 -19.08 28.08
N ARG A 33 9.70 -19.22 29.25
CA ARG A 33 10.16 -18.06 30.04
C ARG A 33 11.13 -17.18 29.24
N ARG A 34 12.01 -17.78 28.44
CA ARG A 34 12.98 -17.07 27.60
C ARG A 34 12.29 -16.32 26.47
N GLU A 35 11.34 -16.97 25.80
CA GLU A 35 10.56 -16.34 24.71
C GLU A 35 9.74 -15.16 25.24
N ARG A 36 9.04 -15.34 26.37
CA ARG A 36 8.31 -14.25 27.04
C ARG A 36 9.22 -13.09 27.42
N ALA A 37 10.46 -13.34 27.85
CA ALA A 37 11.39 -12.27 28.18
C ALA A 37 11.76 -11.44 26.93
N VAL A 38 12.05 -12.10 25.80
CA VAL A 38 12.38 -11.40 24.54
C VAL A 38 11.20 -10.57 24.05
N ILE A 39 10.00 -11.16 24.01
CA ILE A 39 8.77 -10.47 23.55
C ILE A 39 8.35 -9.39 24.55
N GLY A 40 8.46 -9.67 25.86
CA GLY A 40 8.16 -8.76 26.96
C GLY A 40 9.01 -7.50 26.95
N ASN A 41 10.29 -7.60 26.59
CA ASN A 41 11.17 -6.43 26.44
C ASN A 41 10.66 -5.47 25.38
N VAL A 42 10.14 -5.98 24.25
CA VAL A 42 9.53 -5.16 23.20
C VAL A 42 8.16 -4.64 23.62
N ALA A 43 7.31 -5.50 24.18
CA ALA A 43 5.98 -5.14 24.68
C ALA A 43 6.04 -4.05 25.76
N GLY A 44 7.09 -4.03 26.59
CA GLY A 44 7.31 -3.00 27.60
C GLY A 44 7.43 -1.58 27.04
N HIS A 45 7.76 -1.42 25.75
CA HIS A 45 7.79 -0.12 25.10
C HIS A 45 6.39 0.37 24.65
N ALA A 46 5.35 -0.46 24.68
CA ALA A 46 3.99 -0.06 24.33
C ALA A 46 3.44 1.02 25.27
N SER A 47 3.83 0.97 26.56
CA SER A 47 3.44 1.94 27.59
C SER A 47 4.29 3.22 27.60
N ARG A 48 5.31 3.31 26.73
CA ARG A 48 6.10 4.54 26.58
C ARG A 48 5.17 5.70 26.25
N TRP A 49 5.38 6.84 26.90
CA TRP A 49 4.50 8.01 26.81
C TRP A 49 3.04 7.70 27.20
N GLN A 50 2.83 6.77 28.14
CA GLN A 50 1.49 6.29 28.53
C GLN A 50 0.69 5.71 27.35
N GLY A 51 1.38 5.17 26.34
CA GLY A 51 0.77 4.66 25.12
C GLY A 51 0.41 5.74 24.08
N PHE A 52 0.73 7.01 24.36
CA PHE A 52 0.46 8.10 23.44
C PHE A 52 1.40 8.07 22.22
N SER A 53 0.83 8.26 21.02
CA SER A 53 1.55 8.46 19.76
C SER A 53 0.82 9.47 18.89
N GLY A 54 1.57 10.32 18.19
CA GLY A 54 1.03 11.25 17.19
C GLY A 54 0.81 10.59 15.81
N MET A 55 1.06 9.29 15.72
CA MET A 55 0.87 8.49 14.51
C MET A 55 -0.46 7.75 14.55
N SER A 56 -1.16 7.72 13.41
CA SER A 56 -2.36 6.90 13.28
C SER A 56 -2.00 5.42 13.24
N ASP A 57 -2.77 4.65 13.99
CA ASP A 57 -2.78 3.19 14.12
C ASP A 57 -3.59 2.48 13.01
N ASP A 58 -4.10 3.23 12.04
CA ASP A 58 -4.81 2.70 10.88
C ASP A 58 -4.31 3.35 9.58
N TYR A 59 -4.65 2.72 8.47
CA TYR A 59 -4.53 3.31 7.14
C TYR A 59 -5.72 4.23 6.88
N ALA A 60 -5.52 5.25 6.05
CA ALA A 60 -6.63 6.03 5.55
C ALA A 60 -7.64 5.09 4.85
N ARG A 61 -8.86 5.02 5.38
CA ARG A 61 -9.93 4.22 4.79
C ARG A 61 -10.66 5.02 3.71
N PRO A 62 -11.02 4.40 2.57
CA PRO A 62 -11.93 5.01 1.61
C PRO A 62 -13.22 5.41 2.33
N VAL A 63 -13.71 6.61 2.04
CA VAL A 63 -15.01 7.05 2.53
C VAL A 63 -16.04 6.71 1.46
N GLY A 64 -17.07 5.93 1.78
CA GLY A 64 -18.13 5.59 0.84
C GLY A 64 -18.99 6.76 0.37
N ALA A 65 -20.05 6.43 -0.36
CA ALA A 65 -20.95 7.37 -1.04
C ALA A 65 -22.29 7.60 -0.31
N ALA A 66 -22.43 7.14 0.94
CA ALA A 66 -23.72 7.13 1.66
C ALA A 66 -24.45 8.48 1.65
N ARG A 67 -23.74 9.59 1.87
CA ARG A 67 -24.32 10.95 1.85
C ARG A 67 -24.81 11.34 0.45
N GLN A 68 -24.07 10.98 -0.59
CA GLN A 68 -24.40 11.28 -1.99
C GLN A 68 -25.57 10.42 -2.48
N VAL A 69 -25.61 9.14 -2.10
CA VAL A 69 -26.72 8.23 -2.37
C VAL A 69 -28.00 8.76 -1.70
N ALA A 70 -27.96 9.10 -0.41
CA ALA A 70 -29.12 9.67 0.29
C ALA A 70 -29.60 11.02 -0.30
N ALA A 71 -28.69 11.84 -0.82
CA ALA A 71 -29.05 13.07 -1.52
C ALA A 71 -29.68 12.82 -2.89
N THR A 72 -29.24 11.76 -3.59
CA THR A 72 -29.76 11.35 -4.89
C THR A 72 -31.14 10.73 -4.74
N ARG A 73 -31.34 9.81 -3.78
CA ARG A 73 -32.67 9.24 -3.46
C ARG A 73 -33.72 10.34 -3.26
N ARG A 74 -33.42 11.35 -2.44
CA ARG A 74 -34.33 12.48 -2.20
C ARG A 74 -34.60 13.37 -3.43
N LEU A 75 -33.68 13.44 -4.39
CA LEU A 75 -33.81 14.31 -5.55
C LEU A 75 -34.53 13.63 -6.73
N PHE A 76 -34.35 12.32 -6.84
CA PHE A 76 -34.91 11.49 -7.93
C PHE A 76 -36.11 10.66 -7.50
N ASP A 77 -36.38 10.57 -6.20
CA ASP A 77 -37.44 9.73 -5.63
C ASP A 77 -37.28 8.26 -6.02
N VAL A 78 -36.04 7.77 -5.94
CA VAL A 78 -35.66 6.39 -6.27
C VAL A 78 -35.28 5.67 -4.99
N ASP A 79 -35.93 4.54 -4.73
CA ASP A 79 -35.61 3.64 -3.63
C ASP A 79 -35.11 2.31 -4.18
N ALA A 80 -33.80 2.25 -4.41
CA ALA A 80 -33.09 1.05 -4.87
C ALA A 80 -32.01 0.66 -3.86
N ALA A 81 -31.73 -0.64 -3.74
CA ALA A 81 -30.62 -1.14 -2.95
C ALA A 81 -29.29 -0.68 -3.56
N VAL A 82 -28.37 -0.19 -2.72
CA VAL A 82 -27.05 0.30 -3.14
C VAL A 82 -26.06 -0.06 -2.04
N ASP A 83 -24.97 -0.72 -2.39
CA ASP A 83 -23.82 -0.78 -1.51
C ASP A 83 -23.04 0.52 -1.65
N THR A 84 -23.07 1.35 -0.61
CA THR A 84 -22.44 2.68 -0.64
C THR A 84 -20.92 2.62 -0.57
N GLU A 85 -20.35 1.47 -0.25
CA GLU A 85 -18.91 1.22 -0.23
C GLU A 85 -18.42 0.58 -1.54
N ASP A 86 -19.30 0.11 -2.42
CA ASP A 86 -18.91 -0.43 -3.73
C ASP A 86 -19.05 0.65 -4.83
N PRO A 87 -17.94 1.07 -5.49
CA PRO A 87 -18.00 2.03 -6.58
C PRO A 87 -18.86 1.56 -7.76
N VAL A 88 -18.94 0.25 -8.04
CA VAL A 88 -19.75 -0.29 -9.15
C VAL A 88 -21.23 -0.14 -8.81
N SER A 89 -21.67 -0.61 -7.65
CA SER A 89 -23.04 -0.43 -7.17
C SER A 89 -23.47 1.05 -7.13
N VAL A 90 -22.56 1.97 -6.77
CA VAL A 90 -22.84 3.41 -6.78
C VAL A 90 -23.02 3.96 -8.20
N LEU A 91 -22.28 3.46 -9.20
CA LEU A 91 -22.45 3.85 -10.61
C LEU A 91 -23.74 3.30 -11.20
N GLU A 92 -24.05 2.02 -10.96
CA GLU A 92 -25.30 1.38 -11.38
C GLU A 92 -26.51 2.13 -10.81
N PHE A 93 -26.43 2.57 -9.54
CA PHE A 93 -27.47 3.40 -8.95
C PHE A 93 -27.59 4.79 -9.60
N ALA A 94 -26.46 5.39 -10.00
CA ALA A 94 -26.47 6.67 -10.71
C ALA A 94 -27.14 6.53 -12.09
N GLU A 95 -26.84 5.46 -12.82
CA GLU A 95 -27.45 5.14 -14.10
C GLU A 95 -28.95 4.90 -13.97
N LEU A 96 -29.36 4.07 -13.00
CA LEU A 96 -30.78 3.84 -12.70
C LEU A 96 -31.54 5.14 -12.39
N ALA A 97 -30.99 5.98 -11.51
CA ALA A 97 -31.60 7.27 -11.18
C ALA A 97 -31.60 8.25 -12.37
N GLY A 98 -30.64 8.10 -13.29
CA GLY A 98 -30.44 8.94 -14.46
C GLY A 98 -31.30 8.59 -15.67
N ALA A 99 -31.81 7.36 -15.75
CA ALA A 99 -32.55 6.85 -16.90
C ALA A 99 -33.69 7.79 -17.36
N GLY A 100 -34.49 8.30 -16.42
CA GLY A 100 -35.61 9.19 -16.70
C GLY A 100 -35.25 10.60 -17.20
N ILE A 101 -33.96 10.95 -17.24
CA ILE A 101 -33.48 12.22 -17.79
C ILE A 101 -32.48 12.04 -18.94
N GLY A 102 -32.34 10.82 -19.45
CA GLY A 102 -31.36 10.48 -20.49
C GLY A 102 -29.92 10.76 -20.06
N TRP A 103 -29.59 10.53 -18.79
CA TRP A 103 -28.22 10.67 -18.31
C TRP A 103 -27.41 9.42 -18.63
N ASP A 104 -26.18 9.63 -19.08
CA ASP A 104 -25.24 8.58 -19.49
C ASP A 104 -23.95 8.70 -18.64
N PRO A 105 -23.49 7.63 -17.98
CA PRO A 105 -22.26 7.62 -17.20
C PRO A 105 -20.98 7.83 -18.03
N GLU A 106 -21.01 7.56 -19.34
CA GLU A 106 -19.88 7.82 -20.24
C GLU A 106 -19.83 9.28 -20.72
N HIS A 107 -20.97 9.98 -20.69
CA HIS A 107 -21.15 11.36 -21.16
C HIS A 107 -21.62 12.29 -20.03
N THR A 108 -20.67 12.72 -19.19
CA THR A 108 -20.97 13.46 -17.95
C THR A 108 -20.60 14.94 -17.94
N ASP A 109 -20.12 15.50 -19.05
CA ASP A 109 -19.83 16.92 -19.16
C ASP A 109 -21.11 17.76 -19.08
N PHE A 110 -21.08 18.76 -18.19
CA PHE A 110 -22.29 19.53 -17.90
C PHE A 110 -22.67 20.51 -19.03
N LEU A 111 -21.75 20.87 -19.91
CA LEU A 111 -22.00 21.80 -21.01
C LEU A 111 -22.28 21.07 -22.31
N ALA A 112 -21.49 20.04 -22.62
CA ALA A 112 -21.57 19.27 -23.85
C ALA A 112 -22.68 18.20 -23.81
N ASP A 113 -22.81 17.47 -22.70
CA ASP A 113 -23.61 16.24 -22.68
C ASP A 113 -25.02 16.43 -22.11
N ARG A 114 -25.29 17.59 -21.51
CA ARG A 114 -26.64 17.90 -21.04
C ARG A 114 -27.58 18.12 -22.23
N LEU A 115 -28.80 17.62 -22.12
CA LEU A 115 -29.85 17.88 -23.11
C LEU A 115 -30.22 19.37 -23.10
N ASN A 116 -30.30 19.97 -24.30
CA ASN A 116 -30.78 21.33 -24.49
C ASN A 116 -32.33 21.39 -24.38
N ARG A 117 -33.00 22.46 -24.83
CA ARG A 117 -34.47 22.53 -24.73
C ARG A 117 -35.14 21.50 -25.65
N GLU A 118 -34.80 21.54 -26.93
CA GLU A 118 -35.38 20.69 -27.97
C GLU A 118 -35.12 19.20 -27.68
N ALA A 119 -33.89 18.85 -27.27
CA ALA A 119 -33.52 17.48 -26.94
C ALA A 119 -34.24 16.94 -25.69
N ARG A 120 -34.57 17.81 -24.71
CA ARG A 120 -35.41 17.39 -23.56
C ARG A 120 -36.85 17.16 -23.95
N GLU A 121 -37.41 18.01 -24.82
CA GLU A 121 -38.76 17.84 -25.35
C GLU A 121 -38.84 16.54 -26.18
N ALA A 122 -37.85 16.28 -27.04
CA ALA A 122 -37.74 15.04 -27.82
C ALA A 122 -37.57 13.78 -26.95
N ALA A 123 -36.85 13.89 -25.83
CA ALA A 123 -36.66 12.79 -24.88
C ALA A 123 -37.82 12.61 -23.88
N GLY A 124 -38.91 13.39 -24.00
CA GLY A 124 -40.06 13.30 -23.09
C GLY A 124 -39.77 13.76 -21.66
N VAL A 125 -38.75 14.59 -21.45
CA VAL A 125 -38.34 15.03 -20.10
C VAL A 125 -39.19 16.24 -19.67
N GLU A 126 -40.24 15.97 -18.89
CA GLU A 126 -41.18 16.97 -18.33
C GLU A 126 -40.61 17.74 -17.11
N LEU A 127 -39.34 18.13 -17.16
CA LEU A 127 -38.68 18.87 -16.08
C LEU A 127 -38.38 20.32 -16.47
N SER A 128 -38.52 21.23 -15.50
CA SER A 128 -37.99 22.58 -15.66
C SER A 128 -36.47 22.54 -15.88
N LYS A 129 -35.93 23.49 -16.65
CA LYS A 129 -34.48 23.62 -16.92
C LYS A 129 -33.65 23.55 -15.63
N ARG A 130 -34.14 24.19 -14.56
CA ARG A 130 -33.47 24.23 -13.25
C ARG A 130 -33.43 22.86 -12.59
N GLN A 131 -34.54 22.12 -12.59
CA GLN A 131 -34.63 20.77 -12.01
C GLN A 131 -33.76 19.78 -12.79
N TYR A 132 -33.83 19.80 -14.12
CA TYR A 132 -32.99 18.99 -14.99
C TYR A 132 -31.50 19.23 -14.70
N ASN A 133 -31.05 20.49 -14.74
CA ASN A 133 -29.65 20.84 -14.46
C ASN A 133 -29.21 20.44 -13.04
N ARG A 134 -30.10 20.51 -12.05
CA ARG A 134 -29.79 20.07 -10.69
C ARG A 134 -29.58 18.56 -10.63
N ARG A 135 -30.42 17.79 -11.31
CA ARG A 135 -30.36 16.33 -11.41
C ARG A 135 -29.10 15.87 -12.14
N PHE A 136 -28.82 16.42 -13.33
CA PHE A 136 -27.60 16.12 -14.07
C PHE A 136 -26.33 16.36 -13.25
N ARG A 137 -26.23 17.52 -12.57
CA ARG A 137 -25.07 17.81 -11.68
C ARG A 137 -24.97 16.87 -10.49
N MET A 138 -26.09 16.32 -10.01
CA MET A 138 -26.05 15.34 -8.92
C MET A 138 -25.44 14.03 -9.40
N LEU A 139 -25.90 13.51 -10.55
CA LEU A 139 -25.40 12.26 -11.12
C LEU A 139 -23.93 12.36 -11.49
N ARG A 140 -23.51 13.47 -12.13
CA ARG A 140 -22.08 13.76 -12.37
C ARG A 140 -21.25 13.71 -11.07
N ARG A 141 -21.75 14.29 -9.97
CA ARG A 141 -21.04 14.25 -8.68
C ARG A 141 -21.02 12.87 -8.05
N LEU A 142 -22.06 12.07 -8.27
CA LEU A 142 -22.16 10.69 -7.80
C LEU A 142 -21.19 9.79 -8.58
N SER A 143 -21.16 9.90 -9.91
CA SER A 143 -20.18 9.22 -10.78
C SER A 143 -18.74 9.56 -10.38
N ALA A 144 -18.42 10.86 -10.29
CA ALA A 144 -17.10 11.30 -9.84
C ALA A 144 -16.77 10.89 -8.39
N LYS A 145 -17.78 10.58 -7.56
CA LYS A 145 -17.58 10.03 -6.22
C LYS A 145 -17.26 8.54 -6.29
N ALA A 146 -17.97 7.77 -7.12
CA ALA A 146 -17.65 6.36 -7.36
C ALA A 146 -16.22 6.19 -7.92
N ASP A 147 -15.83 6.99 -8.90
CA ASP A 147 -14.47 6.94 -9.46
C ASP A 147 -13.39 7.19 -8.39
N ARG A 148 -13.62 8.20 -7.54
CA ARG A 148 -12.72 8.51 -6.42
C ARG A 148 -12.69 7.39 -5.38
N LEU A 149 -13.84 6.75 -5.11
CA LEU A 149 -13.93 5.63 -4.20
C LEU A 149 -13.13 4.44 -4.72
N GLY A 150 -13.32 4.05 -6.00
CA GLY A 150 -12.56 2.98 -6.63
C GLY A 150 -11.06 3.24 -6.66
N ARG A 151 -10.63 4.47 -6.96
CA ARG A 151 -9.21 4.86 -6.85
C ARG A 151 -8.67 4.74 -5.42
N ALA A 152 -9.42 5.22 -4.43
CA ALA A 152 -9.00 5.15 -3.03
C ALA A 152 -8.91 3.70 -2.52
N GLN A 153 -9.83 2.82 -2.94
CA GLN A 153 -9.79 1.39 -2.63
C GLN A 153 -8.56 0.73 -3.23
N ARG A 154 -8.31 0.93 -4.54
CA ARG A 154 -7.10 0.39 -5.20
C ARG A 154 -5.81 0.87 -4.54
N LEU A 155 -5.74 2.15 -4.19
CA LEU A 155 -4.59 2.72 -3.49
C LEU A 155 -4.37 2.09 -2.11
N ARG A 156 -5.45 1.86 -1.35
CA ARG A 156 -5.36 1.16 -0.06
C ARG A 156 -4.90 -0.28 -0.23
N SER A 157 -5.50 -1.03 -1.15
CA SER A 157 -5.11 -2.42 -1.41
C SER A 157 -3.65 -2.53 -1.83
N ALA A 158 -3.18 -1.65 -2.72
CA ALA A 158 -1.76 -1.60 -3.09
C ALA A 158 -0.86 -1.27 -1.88
N THR A 159 -1.27 -0.33 -1.03
CA THR A 159 -0.51 0.03 0.19
C THR A 159 -0.40 -1.15 1.16
N LEU A 160 -1.50 -1.89 1.37
CA LEU A 160 -1.51 -3.08 2.20
C LEU A 160 -0.66 -4.19 1.59
N LEU A 161 -0.83 -4.50 0.31
CA LEU A 161 -0.03 -5.51 -0.39
C LEU A 161 1.48 -5.23 -0.25
N ALA A 162 1.90 -3.97 -0.46
CA ALA A 162 3.29 -3.55 -0.33
C ALA A 162 3.87 -3.79 1.08
N SER A 163 3.04 -3.65 2.12
CA SER A 163 3.47 -3.67 3.52
C SER A 163 3.16 -4.99 4.24
N ALA A 164 2.19 -5.77 3.81
CA ALA A 164 1.74 -6.96 4.52
C ALA A 164 1.61 -8.20 3.63
N GLY A 165 1.64 -8.05 2.31
CA GLY A 165 1.33 -9.14 1.38
C GLY A 165 -0.17 -9.45 1.34
N PHE A 166 -0.54 -10.71 1.11
CA PHE A 166 -1.93 -11.16 0.96
C PHE A 166 -2.57 -11.56 2.29
N VAL A 167 -2.43 -10.72 3.33
CA VAL A 167 -3.01 -11.02 4.65
C VAL A 167 -4.52 -10.83 4.69
N ASP A 168 -5.08 -10.13 3.71
CA ASP A 168 -6.51 -9.87 3.54
C ASP A 168 -7.31 -11.14 3.20
N VAL A 169 -6.66 -12.16 2.63
CA VAL A 169 -7.28 -13.45 2.30
C VAL A 169 -7.26 -14.45 3.46
N ILE A 170 -6.57 -14.11 4.55
CA ILE A 170 -6.52 -14.97 5.73
C ILE A 170 -7.83 -14.75 6.47
N ASP A 171 -8.72 -15.72 6.47
CA ASP A 171 -9.94 -15.65 7.25
C ASP A 171 -9.65 -15.85 8.76
N ARG A 172 -10.63 -15.47 9.58
CA ARG A 172 -10.51 -15.51 11.04
C ARG A 172 -10.36 -16.93 11.58
N GLU A 173 -10.96 -17.92 10.94
CA GLU A 173 -10.92 -19.31 11.40
C GLU A 173 -9.52 -19.89 11.19
N ARG A 174 -8.97 -19.76 9.98
CA ARG A 174 -7.61 -20.15 9.64
C ARG A 174 -6.58 -19.45 10.51
N PHE A 175 -6.74 -18.14 10.73
CA PHE A 175 -5.86 -17.38 11.62
C PHE A 175 -5.88 -17.90 13.06
N GLY A 176 -7.03 -18.36 13.55
CA GLY A 176 -7.16 -18.92 14.90
C GLY A 176 -6.66 -20.35 15.05
N ALA A 177 -6.59 -21.11 13.95
CA ALA A 177 -6.24 -22.52 13.95
C ALA A 177 -4.75 -22.77 14.28
N ASP A 178 -3.85 -21.91 13.80
CA ASP A 178 -2.42 -21.94 14.14
C ASP A 178 -1.97 -20.63 14.80
N VAL A 179 -2.00 -20.62 16.13
CA VAL A 179 -1.63 -19.45 16.95
C VAL A 179 -0.17 -19.04 16.78
N ASP A 180 0.77 -19.98 16.57
CA ASP A 180 2.18 -19.64 16.43
C ASP A 180 2.42 -18.90 15.10
N ALA A 181 1.86 -19.42 14.00
CA ALA A 181 1.90 -18.75 12.70
C ALA A 181 1.13 -17.41 12.72
N ALA A 182 -0.01 -17.34 13.39
CA ALA A 182 -0.80 -16.11 13.55
C ALA A 182 -0.02 -15.01 14.28
N CYS A 183 0.65 -15.36 15.38
CA CYS A 183 1.52 -14.44 16.12
C CYS A 183 2.69 -13.96 15.25
N PHE A 184 3.35 -14.86 14.50
CA PHE A 184 4.42 -14.48 13.58
C PHE A 184 3.93 -13.50 12.50
N VAL A 185 2.85 -13.85 11.78
CA VAL A 185 2.31 -13.04 10.69
C VAL A 185 1.87 -11.66 11.19
N ALA A 186 1.13 -11.58 12.30
CA ALA A 186 0.70 -10.32 12.88
C ALA A 186 1.88 -9.43 13.28
N TYR A 187 2.87 -9.99 13.98
CA TYR A 187 4.04 -9.22 14.42
C TYR A 187 4.92 -8.76 13.26
N PHE A 188 5.25 -9.69 12.35
CA PHE A 188 6.09 -9.41 11.19
C PHE A 188 5.44 -8.36 10.27
N THR A 189 4.13 -8.44 10.06
CA THR A 189 3.42 -7.44 9.26
C THR A 189 3.35 -6.11 9.99
N ALA A 190 3.18 -6.05 11.32
CA ALA A 190 3.27 -4.78 12.06
C ALA A 190 4.63 -4.09 11.87
N ARG A 191 5.74 -4.84 11.95
CA ARG A 191 7.09 -4.35 11.61
C ARG A 191 7.16 -3.84 10.17
N ARG A 192 6.56 -4.57 9.22
CA ARG A 192 6.48 -4.16 7.81
C ARG A 192 5.49 -3.02 7.54
N LYS A 193 4.65 -2.64 8.48
CA LYS A 193 3.71 -1.52 8.33
C LYS A 193 4.21 -0.21 8.92
N LEU A 194 5.31 -0.21 9.67
CA LEU A 194 5.90 1.02 10.22
C LEU A 194 6.10 2.11 9.16
N ARG A 195 5.89 3.37 9.58
CA ARG A 195 6.14 4.54 8.74
C ARG A 195 7.63 4.65 8.47
N ARG A 196 7.97 5.12 7.27
CA ARG A 196 9.35 5.24 6.83
C ARG A 196 9.94 6.54 7.35
N GLU A 197 11.11 6.45 7.94
CA GLU A 197 12.02 7.57 7.99
C GLU A 197 12.45 7.93 6.57
N PHE A 198 12.62 9.22 6.30
CA PHE A 198 13.23 9.69 5.07
C PHE A 198 14.72 9.35 5.09
N SER A 199 15.08 8.28 4.39
CA SER A 199 16.44 7.80 4.25
C SER A 199 16.66 7.26 2.84
N LEU A 200 17.87 7.48 2.28
CA LEU A 200 18.33 6.80 1.08
C LEU A 200 18.77 5.35 1.32
N THR A 201 19.06 4.94 2.56
CA THR A 201 19.61 3.60 2.85
C THR A 201 18.54 2.49 2.84
N GLY A 202 17.32 2.82 2.43
CA GLY A 202 16.23 1.87 2.32
C GLY A 202 15.52 1.61 3.65
N ARG A 203 14.79 0.50 3.70
CA ARG A 203 13.99 0.11 4.87
C ARG A 203 14.85 -0.76 5.80
N GLU A 204 14.79 -0.52 7.11
CA GLU A 204 15.31 -1.48 8.09
C GLU A 204 14.65 -2.86 7.90
N ASN A 205 15.42 -3.92 8.15
CA ASN A 205 14.93 -5.29 8.08
C ASN A 205 13.76 -5.47 9.07
N PRO A 206 12.55 -5.87 8.62
CA PRO A 206 11.41 -6.10 9.50
C PRO A 206 11.59 -7.34 10.38
N PHE A 207 12.52 -8.24 10.04
CA PHE A 207 12.81 -9.46 10.78
C PHE A 207 13.79 -9.15 11.93
N ASP A 208 13.26 -9.00 13.14
CA ASP A 208 14.01 -8.71 14.37
C ASP A 208 14.01 -9.90 15.35
N GLN A 209 14.50 -9.69 16.58
CA GLN A 209 14.55 -10.78 17.55
C GLN A 209 13.18 -11.35 17.98
N VAL A 210 12.09 -10.58 17.87
CA VAL A 210 10.74 -11.10 18.19
C VAL A 210 10.21 -11.91 17.01
N ALA A 211 10.39 -11.41 15.78
CA ALA A 211 10.08 -12.18 14.58
C ALA A 211 10.86 -13.50 14.56
N ASP A 212 12.15 -13.49 14.93
CA ASP A 212 13.00 -14.68 15.02
C ASP A 212 12.47 -15.70 16.03
N VAL A 213 12.14 -15.26 17.26
CA VAL A 213 11.54 -16.13 18.28
C VAL A 213 10.24 -16.77 17.79
N LEU A 214 9.34 -16.00 17.19
CA LEU A 214 8.06 -16.50 16.70
C LEU A 214 8.23 -17.43 15.49
N PHE A 215 9.17 -17.12 14.60
CA PHE A 215 9.50 -17.95 13.45
C PHE A 215 10.15 -19.28 13.85
N ALA A 216 11.04 -19.26 14.85
CA ALA A 216 11.66 -20.46 15.39
C ALA A 216 10.63 -21.44 15.97
N ARG A 217 9.56 -20.92 16.58
CA ARG A 217 8.43 -21.74 17.06
C ARG A 217 7.67 -22.40 15.91
N CYS A 218 7.40 -21.65 14.84
CA CYS A 218 6.81 -22.19 13.61
C CYS A 218 7.69 -23.32 13.03
N ARG A 219 9.02 -23.13 13.00
CA ARG A 219 9.96 -24.15 12.53
C ARG A 219 9.99 -25.42 13.39
N ALA A 220 9.74 -25.31 14.69
CA ALA A 220 9.77 -26.43 15.62
C ALA A 220 8.51 -27.32 15.55
N ARG A 221 7.47 -26.85 14.86
CA ARG A 221 6.17 -27.53 14.77
C ARG A 221 5.97 -28.14 13.39
N ALA A 222 5.52 -29.39 13.37
CA ALA A 222 5.24 -30.11 12.12
C ALA A 222 3.91 -29.68 11.49
N ASP A 223 2.97 -29.20 12.29
CA ASP A 223 1.61 -28.81 11.91
C ASP A 223 1.47 -27.32 11.58
N THR A 224 2.59 -26.60 11.43
CA THR A 224 2.56 -25.17 11.10
C THR A 224 1.91 -24.90 9.75
N ASP A 225 1.02 -23.92 9.70
CA ASP A 225 0.42 -23.42 8.46
C ASP A 225 1.40 -22.52 7.70
N TRP A 226 2.36 -23.17 7.02
CA TRP A 226 3.35 -22.50 6.19
C TRP A 226 2.72 -21.70 5.05
N ALA A 227 1.58 -22.15 4.52
CA ALA A 227 0.86 -21.45 3.47
C ALA A 227 0.31 -20.10 3.98
N MET A 228 -0.13 -20.00 5.24
CA MET A 228 -0.53 -18.73 5.85
C MET A 228 0.67 -17.79 6.01
N ILE A 229 1.81 -18.31 6.47
CA ILE A 229 3.04 -17.53 6.60
C ILE A 229 3.50 -16.99 5.24
N ALA A 230 3.42 -17.81 4.18
CA ALA A 230 3.87 -17.48 2.85
C ALA A 230 3.10 -16.30 2.21
N LEU A 231 1.86 -16.05 2.63
CA LEU A 231 1.07 -14.89 2.17
C LEU A 231 1.71 -13.55 2.57
N ALA A 232 2.42 -13.52 3.71
CA ALA A 232 3.08 -12.32 4.23
C ALA A 232 4.61 -12.34 4.08
N HIS A 233 5.23 -13.52 4.07
CA HIS A 233 6.67 -13.71 4.08
C HIS A 233 7.13 -14.82 3.11
N PRO A 234 7.04 -14.60 1.79
CA PRO A 234 7.41 -15.59 0.77
C PRO A 234 8.93 -15.62 0.56
N VAL A 235 9.66 -16.16 1.54
CA VAL A 235 11.11 -16.42 1.47
C VAL A 235 11.37 -17.92 1.35
N TRP A 236 12.53 -18.31 0.84
CA TRP A 236 12.90 -19.72 0.64
C TRP A 236 12.63 -20.61 1.86
N ASP A 237 13.03 -20.15 3.06
CA ASP A 237 12.83 -20.89 4.30
C ASP A 237 11.36 -21.22 4.61
N VAL A 238 10.42 -20.44 4.08
CA VAL A 238 8.96 -20.67 4.18
C VAL A 238 8.48 -21.47 2.97
N LEU A 239 8.86 -21.04 1.77
CA LEU A 239 8.34 -21.59 0.51
C LEU A 239 8.70 -23.08 0.33
N ARG A 240 9.85 -23.52 0.84
CA ARG A 240 10.26 -24.93 0.80
C ARG A 240 9.36 -25.90 1.59
N HIS A 241 8.47 -25.38 2.44
CA HIS A 241 7.52 -26.17 3.21
C HIS A 241 6.16 -26.31 2.50
N LEU A 242 5.94 -25.60 1.40
CA LEU A 242 4.68 -25.65 0.66
C LEU A 242 4.64 -26.90 -0.22
N SER A 243 3.43 -27.45 -0.40
CA SER A 243 3.18 -28.40 -1.47
C SER A 243 3.31 -27.72 -2.84
N ALA A 244 3.45 -28.52 -3.91
CA ALA A 244 3.48 -28.00 -5.27
C ALA A 244 2.22 -27.18 -5.60
N ASP A 245 1.04 -27.63 -5.17
CA ASP A 245 -0.23 -26.93 -5.39
C ASP A 245 -0.27 -25.58 -4.65
N GLN A 246 0.15 -25.55 -3.39
CA GLN A 246 0.21 -24.31 -2.60
C GLN A 246 1.20 -23.30 -3.18
N LEU A 247 2.38 -23.78 -3.62
CA LEU A 247 3.37 -22.94 -4.28
C LEU A 247 2.87 -22.41 -5.63
N GLY A 248 2.19 -23.26 -6.41
CA GLY A 248 1.58 -22.89 -7.69
C GLY A 248 0.49 -21.83 -7.54
N GLU A 249 -0.41 -21.97 -6.55
CA GLU A 249 -1.43 -20.98 -6.24
C GLU A 249 -0.80 -19.63 -5.85
N LEU A 250 0.19 -19.67 -4.95
CA LEU A 250 0.89 -18.47 -4.49
C LEU A 250 1.65 -17.77 -5.62
N LEU A 251 2.32 -18.54 -6.49
CA LEU A 251 3.00 -18.03 -7.68
C LEU A 251 2.01 -17.34 -8.62
N GLY A 252 0.88 -17.97 -8.91
CA GLY A 252 -0.18 -17.40 -9.75
C GLY A 252 -0.69 -16.08 -9.18
N ARG A 253 -0.91 -16.02 -7.86
CA ARG A 253 -1.40 -14.83 -7.17
C ARG A 253 -0.40 -13.66 -7.23
N TRP A 254 0.88 -13.91 -6.96
CA TRP A 254 1.92 -12.88 -7.06
C TRP A 254 2.16 -12.42 -8.49
N SER A 255 2.09 -13.34 -9.47
CA SER A 255 2.21 -13.00 -10.89
C SER A 255 1.04 -12.11 -11.35
N ALA A 256 -0.20 -12.46 -11.00
CA ALA A 256 -1.38 -11.67 -11.33
C ALA A 256 -1.32 -10.27 -10.69
N ALA A 257 -0.93 -10.17 -9.41
CA ALA A 257 -0.75 -8.90 -8.74
C ALA A 257 0.34 -8.04 -9.42
N THR A 258 1.47 -8.64 -9.81
CA THR A 258 2.56 -7.94 -10.50
C THR A 258 2.09 -7.33 -11.82
N ARG A 259 1.38 -8.10 -12.67
CA ARG A 259 0.86 -7.63 -13.96
C ARG A 259 -0.21 -6.55 -13.79
N SER A 260 -1.15 -6.75 -12.87
CA SER A 260 -2.20 -5.76 -12.56
C SER A 260 -1.61 -4.43 -12.11
N LEU A 261 -0.61 -4.46 -11.22
CA LEU A 261 0.08 -3.26 -10.76
C LEU A 261 0.93 -2.60 -11.84
N ALA A 262 1.53 -3.39 -12.74
CA ALA A 262 2.27 -2.86 -13.89
C ALA A 262 1.34 -2.09 -14.84
N ALA A 263 0.14 -2.62 -15.14
CA ALA A 263 -0.86 -1.93 -15.95
C ALA A 263 -1.35 -0.62 -15.31
N VAL A 264 -1.55 -0.60 -13.99
CA VAL A 264 -1.87 0.63 -13.26
C VAL A 264 -0.73 1.64 -13.34
N LEU A 265 0.52 1.19 -13.17
CA LEU A 265 1.70 2.05 -13.25
C LEU A 265 1.86 2.65 -14.64
N ASP A 266 1.64 1.89 -15.71
CA ASP A 266 1.65 2.41 -17.09
C ASP A 266 0.63 3.54 -17.28
N GLY A 267 -0.61 3.33 -16.82
CA GLY A 267 -1.66 4.35 -16.87
C GLY A 267 -1.28 5.62 -16.10
N VAL A 268 -0.75 5.48 -14.88
CA VAL A 268 -0.28 6.62 -14.08
C VAL A 268 0.90 7.30 -14.76
N TRP A 269 1.88 6.54 -15.25
CA TRP A 269 3.08 7.03 -15.92
C TRP A 269 2.74 7.91 -17.12
N ARG A 270 1.88 7.43 -18.03
CA ARG A 270 1.44 8.15 -19.23
C ARG A 270 0.72 9.46 -18.93
N SER A 271 0.10 9.55 -17.75
CA SER A 271 -0.59 10.76 -17.27
C SER A 271 0.27 11.68 -16.40
N SER A 272 1.55 11.34 -16.20
CA SER A 272 2.44 12.03 -15.26
C SER A 272 3.65 12.63 -15.95
N ASP A 273 4.13 13.77 -15.44
CA ASP A 273 5.37 14.41 -15.87
C ASP A 273 6.59 13.94 -15.04
N ILE A 274 6.62 12.64 -14.68
CA ILE A 274 7.73 12.07 -13.92
C ILE A 274 8.96 11.96 -14.81
N ASP A 275 10.05 12.58 -14.38
CA ASP A 275 11.34 12.45 -15.04
C ASP A 275 11.97 11.09 -14.71
N ARG A 276 12.09 10.23 -15.72
CA ARG A 276 12.64 8.88 -15.61
C ARG A 276 14.08 8.85 -15.11
N ALA A 277 14.90 9.80 -15.52
CA ALA A 277 16.33 9.80 -15.23
C ALA A 277 16.61 10.21 -13.78
N THR A 278 15.81 11.16 -13.26
CA THR A 278 16.04 11.72 -11.93
C THR A 278 15.12 11.14 -10.87
N MET A 279 13.90 10.74 -11.25
CA MET A 279 12.82 10.35 -10.34
C MET A 279 12.58 11.41 -9.24
N VAL A 280 12.82 12.68 -9.55
CA VAL A 280 12.58 13.80 -8.62
C VAL A 280 11.18 14.36 -8.82
N VAL A 281 10.45 14.51 -7.72
CA VAL A 281 9.10 15.10 -7.71
C VAL A 281 9.16 16.54 -8.19
N ARG A 282 8.30 16.86 -9.16
CA ARG A 282 8.02 18.22 -9.62
C ARG A 282 6.61 18.64 -9.19
N SER A 283 6.32 19.94 -9.25
CA SER A 283 4.97 20.43 -9.00
C SER A 283 3.96 19.73 -9.93
N GLY A 284 2.83 19.28 -9.38
CA GLY A 284 1.79 18.56 -10.13
C GLY A 284 1.92 17.03 -10.13
N VAL A 285 3.08 16.47 -9.74
CA VAL A 285 3.26 15.01 -9.66
C VAL A 285 2.55 14.45 -8.42
N ASP A 286 1.60 13.52 -8.62
CA ASP A 286 0.99 12.74 -7.54
C ASP A 286 1.95 11.63 -7.05
N SER A 287 2.96 12.07 -6.31
CA SER A 287 4.00 11.21 -5.74
C SER A 287 3.45 10.17 -4.76
N SER A 288 2.32 10.44 -4.12
CA SER A 288 1.68 9.53 -3.16
C SER A 288 1.10 8.32 -3.87
N THR A 289 0.32 8.56 -4.93
CA THR A 289 -0.26 7.50 -5.76
C THR A 289 0.85 6.70 -6.45
N TRP A 290 1.80 7.37 -7.09
CA TRP A 290 2.93 6.69 -7.76
C TRP A 290 3.73 5.80 -6.79
N ASN A 291 4.17 6.35 -5.65
CA ASN A 291 5.01 5.61 -4.71
C ASN A 291 4.30 4.43 -4.04
N ALA A 292 2.98 4.51 -3.86
CA ALA A 292 2.18 3.41 -3.35
C ALA A 292 2.15 2.25 -4.36
N PHE A 293 1.83 2.52 -5.63
CA PHE A 293 1.80 1.49 -6.67
C PHE A 293 3.19 0.95 -6.99
N ALA A 294 4.22 1.79 -7.11
CA ALA A 294 5.60 1.35 -7.32
C ALA A 294 6.09 0.47 -6.15
N GLY A 295 5.69 0.82 -4.93
CA GLY A 295 5.94 0.01 -3.74
C GLY A 295 5.27 -1.37 -3.78
N ALA A 296 4.00 -1.41 -4.15
CA ALA A 296 3.22 -2.64 -4.27
C ALA A 296 3.77 -3.53 -5.38
N TYR A 297 4.06 -2.94 -6.55
CA TYR A 297 4.64 -3.62 -7.69
C TYR A 297 5.97 -4.29 -7.31
N ASN A 298 6.89 -3.56 -6.68
CA ASN A 298 8.18 -4.12 -6.26
C ASN A 298 8.03 -5.24 -5.23
N ALA A 299 7.05 -5.15 -4.32
CA ALA A 299 6.78 -6.20 -3.36
C ALA A 299 6.22 -7.46 -4.04
N ALA A 300 5.24 -7.29 -4.95
CA ALA A 300 4.64 -8.38 -5.69
C ALA A 300 5.65 -9.06 -6.61
N ARG A 301 6.43 -8.27 -7.35
CA ARG A 301 7.53 -8.72 -8.19
C ARG A 301 8.56 -9.54 -7.41
N ALA A 302 9.02 -9.02 -6.27
CA ALA A 302 10.00 -9.72 -5.45
C ALA A 302 9.45 -11.07 -4.94
N ALA A 303 8.20 -11.11 -4.49
CA ALA A 303 7.55 -12.33 -4.04
C ALA A 303 7.32 -13.34 -5.19
N TRP A 304 6.98 -12.85 -6.38
CA TRP A 304 6.86 -13.69 -7.58
C TRP A 304 8.19 -14.34 -7.95
N ILE A 305 9.29 -13.56 -7.97
CA ILE A 305 10.65 -14.08 -8.19
C ILE A 305 11.03 -15.10 -7.11
N SER A 306 10.71 -14.85 -5.83
CA SER A 306 10.91 -15.84 -4.76
C SER A 306 10.18 -17.15 -5.03
N CYS A 307 8.93 -17.10 -5.49
CA CYS A 307 8.16 -18.32 -5.81
C CYS A 307 8.75 -19.06 -7.01
N LEU A 308 9.18 -18.35 -8.05
CA LEU A 308 9.84 -18.96 -9.22
C LEU A 308 11.15 -19.64 -8.84
N HIS A 309 11.98 -18.98 -8.02
CA HIS A 309 13.19 -19.59 -7.48
C HIS A 309 12.86 -20.81 -6.63
N ALA A 310 11.84 -20.73 -5.77
CA ALA A 310 11.43 -21.85 -4.94
C ALA A 310 10.95 -23.06 -5.75
N ALA A 311 10.31 -22.81 -6.90
CA ALA A 311 9.83 -23.82 -7.81
C ALA A 311 10.90 -24.36 -8.79
N GLY A 312 12.11 -23.77 -8.81
CA GLY A 312 13.14 -24.10 -9.81
C GLY A 312 12.77 -23.63 -11.23
N LEU A 313 11.92 -22.60 -11.35
CA LEU A 313 11.36 -22.09 -12.60
C LEU A 313 11.86 -20.68 -12.94
N SER A 314 13.01 -20.26 -12.41
CA SER A 314 13.55 -18.91 -12.67
C SER A 314 13.83 -18.64 -14.15
N SER A 315 14.13 -19.68 -14.92
CA SER A 315 14.40 -19.57 -16.36
C SER A 315 13.20 -19.12 -17.19
N LEU A 316 11.97 -19.23 -16.65
CA LEU A 316 10.77 -18.72 -17.32
C LEU A 316 10.79 -17.19 -17.52
N LEU A 317 11.67 -16.47 -16.81
CA LEU A 317 11.83 -15.03 -16.92
C LEU A 317 13.08 -14.60 -17.70
N ASP A 318 13.91 -15.54 -18.17
CA ASP A 318 15.23 -15.19 -18.72
C ASP A 318 15.13 -14.24 -19.93
N ASP A 319 14.08 -14.39 -20.75
CA ASP A 319 13.84 -13.59 -21.95
C ASP A 319 12.97 -12.34 -21.71
N ALA A 320 12.29 -12.27 -20.56
CA ALA A 320 11.35 -11.20 -20.23
C ALA A 320 11.42 -10.88 -18.73
N TRP A 321 12.59 -10.41 -18.29
CA TRP A 321 12.88 -10.12 -16.89
C TRP A 321 12.35 -8.73 -16.51
N PRO A 322 11.24 -8.64 -15.75
CA PRO A 322 10.65 -7.36 -15.43
C PRO A 322 11.56 -6.59 -14.47
N GLY A 323 11.87 -5.33 -14.77
CA GLY A 323 12.61 -4.44 -13.87
C GLY A 323 11.83 -4.11 -12.59
N LYS A 324 12.46 -3.38 -11.66
CA LYS A 324 11.78 -2.73 -10.52
C LYS A 324 11.09 -1.45 -11.01
N ALA A 325 10.10 -0.93 -10.27
CA ALA A 325 9.56 0.42 -10.45
C ALA A 325 10.15 1.38 -9.40
N MET A 326 10.77 2.48 -9.83
CA MET A 326 11.39 3.41 -8.89
C MET A 326 10.37 4.34 -8.24
N ARG A 327 10.64 4.69 -6.98
CA ARG A 327 9.87 5.70 -6.26
C ARG A 327 10.38 7.08 -6.62
N VAL A 328 9.47 8.04 -6.71
CA VAL A 328 9.85 9.44 -6.81
C VAL A 328 10.27 9.99 -5.45
N MET A 329 11.30 10.84 -5.46
CA MET A 329 11.87 11.48 -4.27
C MET A 329 11.64 12.98 -4.32
N ALA A 330 11.41 13.60 -3.17
CA ALA A 330 11.31 15.05 -3.09
C ALA A 330 12.70 15.70 -3.31
N ALA A 331 12.75 16.86 -3.95
CA ALA A 331 14.02 17.50 -4.35
C ALA A 331 14.88 17.91 -3.15
N ASP A 332 14.23 18.35 -2.07
CA ASP A 332 14.84 18.65 -0.77
C ASP A 332 15.49 17.41 -0.14
N LEU A 333 14.85 16.24 -0.27
CA LEU A 333 15.40 14.98 0.20
C LEU A 333 16.67 14.57 -0.56
N VAL A 334 16.68 14.77 -1.88
CA VAL A 334 17.87 14.50 -2.72
C VAL A 334 19.01 15.43 -2.33
N ALA A 335 18.73 16.72 -2.13
CA ALA A 335 19.72 17.69 -1.70
C ALA A 335 20.30 17.34 -0.31
N TRP A 336 19.47 16.90 0.63
CA TRP A 336 19.92 16.54 1.97
C TRP A 336 20.86 15.32 1.96
N HIS A 337 20.58 14.31 1.14
CA HIS A 337 21.36 13.09 1.12
C HIS A 337 22.50 13.05 0.10
N GLY A 338 22.72 14.13 -0.65
CA GLY A 338 23.87 14.28 -1.55
C GLY A 338 23.82 13.45 -2.84
N GLY A 339 22.66 12.91 -3.21
CA GLY A 339 22.52 12.15 -4.46
C GLY A 339 21.25 11.32 -4.57
N LEU A 340 21.10 10.64 -5.72
CA LEU A 340 20.04 9.68 -5.98
C LEU A 340 20.45 8.29 -5.49
N HIS A 341 19.45 7.43 -5.24
CA HIS A 341 19.71 6.01 -4.98
C HIS A 341 20.28 5.34 -6.25
N PRO A 342 21.30 4.45 -6.16
CA PRO A 342 21.91 3.80 -7.32
C PRO A 342 20.93 3.06 -8.25
N ASP A 343 19.91 2.41 -7.68
CA ASP A 343 18.82 1.78 -8.46
C ASP A 343 18.08 2.74 -9.42
N THR A 344 18.12 4.06 -9.19
CA THR A 344 17.51 5.05 -10.10
C THR A 344 18.19 5.05 -11.47
N SER A 345 19.52 4.92 -11.52
CA SER A 345 20.25 4.86 -12.78
C SER A 345 19.98 3.56 -13.54
N VAL A 346 19.92 2.42 -12.81
CA VAL A 346 19.56 1.12 -13.38
C VAL A 346 18.16 1.16 -14.00
N TRP A 347 17.19 1.75 -13.29
CA TRP A 347 15.84 1.98 -13.79
C TRP A 347 15.79 2.86 -15.05
N ALA A 348 16.56 3.95 -15.06
CA ALA A 348 16.61 4.84 -16.21
C ALA A 348 17.14 4.13 -17.46
N ARG A 349 18.06 3.17 -17.28
CA ARG A 349 18.72 2.41 -18.34
C ARG A 349 17.88 1.27 -18.95
N LEU A 350 17.03 0.62 -18.15
CA LEU A 350 16.25 -0.56 -18.55
C LEU A 350 14.86 -0.19 -19.06
N PRO A 351 14.26 -0.94 -20.01
CA PRO A 351 12.86 -0.77 -20.40
C PRO A 351 11.91 -0.74 -19.20
N LEU A 352 10.77 -0.06 -19.34
CA LEU A 352 9.82 0.04 -18.25
C LEU A 352 9.21 -1.34 -17.98
N PRO A 353 8.92 -1.71 -16.72
CA PRO A 353 8.56 -3.08 -16.42
C PRO A 353 7.24 -3.52 -17.04
N TRP A 354 6.31 -2.60 -17.26
CA TRP A 354 5.07 -2.90 -17.99
C TRP A 354 5.34 -3.17 -19.48
N GLU A 355 6.30 -2.49 -20.11
CA GLU A 355 6.71 -2.75 -21.50
C GLU A 355 7.35 -4.14 -21.66
N VAL A 356 8.04 -4.61 -20.63
CA VAL A 356 8.60 -5.97 -20.62
C VAL A 356 7.50 -7.01 -20.39
N LEU A 357 6.58 -6.74 -19.45
CA LEU A 357 5.52 -7.68 -19.09
C LEU A 357 4.42 -7.82 -20.15
N ASP A 358 4.19 -6.78 -20.96
CA ASP A 358 3.27 -6.82 -22.09
C ASP A 358 3.92 -7.26 -23.42
N GLY A 359 5.25 -7.44 -23.41
CA GLY A 359 6.03 -7.90 -24.57
C GLY A 359 6.33 -6.82 -25.60
N THR A 360 6.08 -5.54 -25.30
CA THR A 360 6.42 -4.42 -26.20
C THR A 360 7.91 -4.06 -26.20
N ALA A 361 8.65 -4.47 -25.16
CA ALA A 361 10.09 -4.35 -25.07
C ALA A 361 10.75 -5.66 -24.62
N ALA A 362 11.89 -5.99 -25.22
CA ALA A 362 12.74 -7.09 -24.77
C ALA A 362 13.65 -6.62 -23.63
N CYS A 363 13.77 -7.44 -22.58
CA CYS A 363 14.67 -7.20 -21.47
C CYS A 363 15.01 -8.55 -20.83
N THR A 364 16.19 -9.06 -21.12
CA THR A 364 16.65 -10.34 -20.57
C THR A 364 17.21 -10.16 -19.16
N ARG A 365 17.41 -11.26 -18.43
CA ARG A 365 18.17 -11.23 -17.16
C ARG A 365 19.56 -10.59 -17.36
N ALA A 366 20.24 -10.93 -18.46
CA ALA A 366 21.58 -10.42 -18.76
C ALA A 366 21.58 -8.90 -18.97
N ASP A 367 20.53 -8.33 -19.57
CA ASP A 367 20.37 -6.88 -19.74
C ASP A 367 20.27 -6.17 -18.39
N VAL A 368 19.49 -6.74 -17.46
CA VAL A 368 19.34 -6.23 -16.09
C VAL A 368 20.67 -6.26 -15.36
N GLU A 369 21.40 -7.38 -15.43
CA GLU A 369 22.70 -7.50 -14.79
C GLU A 369 23.74 -6.54 -15.38
N ALA A 370 23.71 -6.32 -16.70
CA ALA A 370 24.58 -5.36 -17.37
C ALA A 370 24.30 -3.92 -16.87
N ALA A 371 23.04 -3.51 -16.82
CA ALA A 371 22.65 -2.20 -16.30
C ALA A 371 23.01 -2.03 -14.81
N CYS A 372 22.87 -3.08 -14.00
CA CYS A 372 23.30 -3.06 -12.61
C CYS A 372 24.82 -2.86 -12.48
N ARG A 373 25.62 -3.64 -13.24
CA ARG A 373 27.09 -3.54 -13.23
C ARG A 373 27.59 -2.18 -13.68
N GLU A 374 26.97 -1.58 -14.70
CA GLU A 374 27.29 -0.23 -15.19
C GLU A 374 27.22 0.85 -14.10
N HIS A 375 26.33 0.66 -13.12
CA HIS A 375 26.11 1.62 -12.03
C HIS A 375 26.57 1.11 -10.65
N GLY A 376 27.42 0.09 -10.61
CA GLY A 376 27.99 -0.45 -9.37
C GLY A 376 26.96 -1.08 -8.43
N VAL A 377 25.83 -1.54 -8.96
CA VAL A 377 24.78 -2.25 -8.22
C VAL A 377 24.99 -3.75 -8.36
N ASP A 378 25.00 -4.47 -7.24
CA ASP A 378 24.93 -5.93 -7.24
C ASP A 378 23.49 -6.37 -7.56
N PRO A 379 23.25 -7.04 -8.71
CA PRO A 379 21.91 -7.34 -9.18
C PRO A 379 21.16 -8.32 -8.26
N GLU A 380 21.84 -9.28 -7.65
CA GLU A 380 21.21 -10.28 -6.77
C GLU A 380 20.94 -9.68 -5.40
N ARG A 381 21.96 -9.06 -4.78
CA ARG A 381 21.84 -8.43 -3.45
C ARG A 381 20.81 -7.30 -3.43
N ALA A 382 20.71 -6.53 -4.51
CA ALA A 382 19.70 -5.49 -4.63
C ALA A 382 18.30 -6.04 -4.94
N GLY A 383 18.15 -7.32 -5.29
CA GLY A 383 16.89 -7.95 -5.67
C GLY A 383 16.42 -7.58 -7.08
N TRP A 384 17.35 -7.26 -7.98
CA TRP A 384 17.07 -7.09 -9.39
C TRP A 384 16.92 -8.44 -10.08
N THR A 385 17.81 -9.43 -9.86
CA THR A 385 17.76 -10.72 -10.60
C THR A 385 17.60 -11.96 -9.73
N ALA A 386 17.50 -11.80 -8.41
CA ALA A 386 17.29 -12.90 -7.48
C ALA A 386 16.42 -12.46 -6.29
N PRO A 387 15.83 -13.42 -5.54
CA PRO A 387 15.29 -13.15 -4.22
C PRO A 387 16.39 -12.57 -3.34
N ARG A 388 16.07 -11.55 -2.55
CA ARG A 388 17.04 -11.01 -1.61
C ARG A 388 17.36 -12.06 -0.55
N GLU A 389 18.64 -12.24 -0.29
CA GLU A 389 19.09 -13.05 0.84
C GLU A 389 18.53 -12.50 2.15
N HIS A 390 18.33 -13.41 3.11
CA HIS A 390 17.87 -13.03 4.43
C HIS A 390 18.97 -12.20 5.11
N GLY A 391 18.69 -10.93 5.36
CA GLY A 391 19.59 -10.06 6.12
C GLY A 391 19.73 -10.52 7.57
N ALA A 392 20.79 -10.08 8.24
CA ALA A 392 20.97 -10.32 9.66
C ALA A 392 19.73 -9.89 10.47
N ILE A 393 19.46 -10.61 11.57
CA ILE A 393 18.37 -10.31 12.50
C ILE A 393 18.54 -8.86 12.98
N ALA A 394 17.53 -8.04 12.73
CA ALA A 394 17.54 -6.65 13.13
C ALA A 394 17.49 -6.52 14.64
N ARG A 395 18.21 -5.54 15.19
CA ARG A 395 17.99 -5.13 16.58
C ARG A 395 16.70 -4.32 16.64
N PHE A 396 15.78 -4.69 17.53
CA PHE A 396 14.60 -3.88 17.81
C PHE A 396 14.99 -2.46 18.25
N ARG A 397 14.29 -1.49 17.68
CA ARG A 397 14.29 -0.09 18.10
C ARG A 397 12.83 0.30 18.35
N PRO A 398 12.52 0.99 19.46
CA PRO A 398 11.18 1.51 19.68
C PRO A 398 10.74 2.36 18.49
N THR A 399 9.48 2.20 18.11
CA THR A 399 8.84 2.94 17.04
C THR A 399 9.05 4.45 17.27
N PRO A 400 9.72 5.16 16.35
CA PRO A 400 9.95 6.59 16.49
C PRO A 400 8.67 7.38 16.22
N GLU A 401 8.58 8.58 16.77
CA GLU A 401 7.57 9.55 16.32
C GLU A 401 8.09 10.25 15.07
N LEU A 402 7.22 10.43 14.08
CA LEU A 402 7.62 11.03 12.81
C LEU A 402 6.87 12.32 12.51
N VAL A 403 7.62 13.32 12.06
CA VAL A 403 7.09 14.56 11.48
C VAL A 403 7.57 14.62 10.05
N HIS A 404 6.64 14.38 9.10
CA HIS A 404 6.95 14.35 7.67
C HIS A 404 8.21 13.52 7.38
N GLY A 405 8.28 12.27 7.88
CA GLY A 405 9.40 11.37 7.63
C GLY A 405 10.66 11.62 8.46
N VAL A 406 10.71 12.68 9.28
CA VAL A 406 11.83 12.97 10.19
C VAL A 406 11.49 12.46 11.59
N SER A 407 12.41 11.73 12.21
CA SER A 407 12.27 11.20 13.56
C SER A 407 12.38 12.30 14.61
N VAL A 408 11.42 12.31 15.53
CA VAL A 408 11.32 13.21 16.67
C VAL A 408 11.22 12.37 17.94
N SER A 409 11.90 12.80 18.99
CA SER A 409 12.02 12.04 20.25
C SER A 409 10.76 12.09 21.12
N ASP A 410 9.91 13.10 20.94
CA ASP A 410 8.73 13.38 21.76
C ASP A 410 7.46 13.53 20.88
N PRO A 411 6.38 12.77 21.16
CA PRO A 411 5.13 12.81 20.39
C PRO A 411 4.38 14.14 20.46
N LEU A 412 4.42 14.86 21.59
CA LEU A 412 3.80 16.17 21.74
C LEU A 412 4.49 17.18 20.84
N TRP A 413 5.82 17.21 20.86
CA TRP A 413 6.60 18.02 19.92
C TRP A 413 6.35 17.59 18.48
N GLY A 414 6.21 16.29 18.22
CA GLY A 414 5.84 15.78 16.91
C GLY A 414 4.54 16.40 16.37
N MET A 415 3.51 16.51 17.22
CA MET A 415 2.24 17.15 16.85
C MET A 415 2.38 18.66 16.61
N VAL A 416 3.10 19.36 17.49
CA VAL A 416 3.34 20.80 17.38
C VAL A 416 4.08 21.12 16.08
N LEU A 417 5.19 20.41 15.81
CA LEU A 417 5.99 20.60 14.60
C LEU A 417 5.20 20.32 13.32
N ARG A 418 4.36 19.27 13.32
CA ARG A 418 3.47 18.95 12.20
C ARG A 418 2.45 20.05 11.95
N ARG A 419 1.83 20.59 13.00
CA ARG A 419 0.87 21.70 12.91
C ARG A 419 1.54 22.99 12.45
N ALA A 420 2.79 23.20 12.84
CA ALA A 420 3.63 24.31 12.40
C ALA A 420 4.19 24.15 10.97
N HIS A 421 3.89 23.04 10.26
CA HIS A 421 4.39 22.73 8.92
C HIS A 421 5.92 22.54 8.82
N VAL A 422 6.59 22.28 9.93
CA VAL A 422 8.03 21.97 9.95
C VAL A 422 8.27 20.66 9.18
N PHE A 423 9.31 20.63 8.35
CA PHE A 423 9.68 19.51 7.45
C PHE A 423 8.64 19.16 6.37
N SER A 424 7.60 19.97 6.17
CA SER A 424 6.54 19.68 5.18
C SER A 424 6.83 20.23 3.77
N GLY A 425 7.92 20.98 3.59
CA GLY A 425 8.20 21.78 2.40
C GLY A 425 7.31 23.03 2.24
N LYS A 426 6.36 23.27 3.17
CA LYS A 426 5.54 24.48 3.20
C LYS A 426 6.14 25.54 4.13
N ALA A 427 5.71 26.79 3.97
CA ALA A 427 6.07 27.86 4.90
C ALA A 427 5.68 27.50 6.34
N VAL A 428 6.62 27.70 7.26
CA VAL A 428 6.44 27.42 8.69
C VAL A 428 5.42 28.39 9.29
N ARG A 429 4.47 27.86 10.05
CA ARG A 429 3.47 28.67 10.78
C ARG A 429 4.01 29.02 12.18
N ALA A 430 4.64 30.18 12.30
CA ALA A 430 5.26 30.66 13.54
C ALA A 430 4.28 30.83 14.72
N GLU A 431 3.01 31.13 14.42
CA GLU A 431 1.92 31.29 15.41
C GLU A 431 1.73 30.04 16.29
N VAL A 432 2.05 28.85 15.78
CA VAL A 432 1.92 27.58 16.51
C VAL A 432 3.04 27.40 17.54
N LEU A 433 4.16 28.10 17.37
CA LEU A 433 5.35 28.02 18.23
C LEU A 433 5.43 29.17 19.24
N GLY A 434 4.36 29.97 19.38
CA GLY A 434 4.34 31.15 20.26
C GLY A 434 5.12 32.35 19.74
N GLY A 435 5.57 32.32 18.48
CA GLY A 435 6.21 33.46 17.82
C GLY A 435 5.16 34.48 17.41
N GLN A 436 5.25 35.70 17.93
CA GLN A 436 4.57 36.85 17.33
C GLN A 436 5.09 37.02 15.89
N ASN A 437 4.19 37.25 14.93
CA ASN A 437 4.55 37.57 13.55
C ASN A 437 5.44 38.83 13.53
N THR A 438 6.76 38.68 13.52
CA THR A 438 7.69 39.78 13.26
C THR A 438 7.99 39.84 11.78
N LEU A 439 7.01 40.23 10.98
CA LEU A 439 7.20 40.77 9.63
C LEU A 439 6.09 41.81 9.37
N GLY A 440 6.39 43.04 9.76
CA GLY A 440 5.97 44.24 9.05
C GLY A 440 7.07 44.66 8.08
#